data_AF-A0A4X2JT98-F1
#
_entry.id   AF-A0A4X2JT98-F1
#
_cell.length_a   1.000
_cell.length_b   1.000
_cell.length_c   1.000
_cell.angle_alpha   90.00
_cell.angle_beta   90.00
_cell.angle_gamma   90.00
#
_symmetry.space_group_name_H-M   'P 1'
#
loop_
_entity.id
_entity.type
_entity.pdbx_description
1 polymer ?
#
loop_
_entity_poly.entity_id
_entity_poly.type
_entity_poly.pdbx_seq_one_letter_code
_entity_poly.pdbx_strand_id
1 'polypeptide(L)'
;LKICRGVHLLLGCCYVPILAEQGRLYNGIRNWLYNPENIRHYLSEELRLTPQPPEGVQGPEGGKGTATTRKKSCFPASLTASRGPIAAPQVPLDGADASIFPNNVVFITGNYVLDRDELVEAQAPEYDVVLCLSLTKWVHLNWGDEGLKRMFRRIYRHLRPGGILVLEPQPWSSYGKRKTLTETIYKNYYRIQLKPEQFSSYLTSPEVGFSSYELVATPHNSSKGFQRPVYLFHKANSPSQ
;
A
#
# COMPACT_ATOMS: atom_id res chain seq x y z
N LEU A 1 -1.79 -0.82 -0.88
CA LEU A 1 -0.60 0.04 -1.04
C LEU A 1 -0.75 0.81 -2.35
N LYS A 2 -0.61 2.13 -2.37
CA LYS A 2 -0.54 2.91 -3.62
C LYS A 2 0.92 3.18 -3.91
N ILE A 3 1.37 2.97 -5.14
CA ILE A 3 2.76 3.21 -5.56
C ILE A 3 2.67 4.12 -6.77
N CYS A 4 3.12 5.36 -6.63
CA CYS A 4 3.50 6.17 -7.78
C CYS A 4 5.02 6.11 -7.92
N ARG A 5 5.57 6.20 -9.14
CA ARG A 5 7.05 6.30 -9.29
C ARG A 5 7.57 7.47 -8.45
N GLY A 6 8.51 7.20 -7.54
CA GLY A 6 9.06 8.18 -6.59
C GLY A 6 8.23 8.42 -5.31
N VAL A 7 6.96 7.99 -5.25
CA VAL A 7 6.08 8.18 -4.08
C VAL A 7 5.42 6.87 -3.66
N HIS A 8 5.82 6.33 -2.52
CA HIS A 8 5.17 5.17 -1.93
C HIS A 8 4.09 5.59 -0.94
N LEU A 9 2.84 5.31 -1.24
CA LEU A 9 1.72 5.65 -0.40
C LEU A 9 1.20 4.42 0.37
N LEU A 10 1.53 4.43 1.66
CA LEU A 10 0.95 3.55 2.66
C LEU A 10 -0.46 4.04 3.02
N LEU A 11 -1.40 3.90 2.10
CA LEU A 11 -2.81 3.96 2.47
C LEU A 11 -3.13 2.72 3.28
N GLY A 12 -3.92 2.91 4.35
CA GLY A 12 -4.46 1.88 5.23
C GLY A 12 -5.31 0.84 4.50
N CYS A 13 -4.65 -0.02 3.73
CA CYS A 13 -5.15 -1.31 3.29
C CYS A 13 -4.95 -2.38 4.36
N CYS A 14 -4.50 -2.05 5.58
CA CYS A 14 -4.66 -2.98 6.72
C CYS A 14 -6.15 -3.21 7.05
N TYR A 15 -7.07 -2.43 6.48
CA TYR A 15 -8.51 -2.58 6.68
C TYR A 15 -9.15 -3.68 5.79
N VAL A 16 -8.53 -4.05 4.66
CA VAL A 16 -9.17 -4.93 3.67
C VAL A 16 -8.97 -6.42 3.97
N PRO A 17 -7.76 -6.94 4.28
CA PRO A 17 -7.61 -8.35 4.61
C PRO A 17 -8.27 -8.71 5.95
N ILE A 18 -8.14 -7.84 6.96
CA ILE A 18 -8.59 -8.11 8.33
C ILE A 18 -10.12 -8.12 8.47
N LEU A 19 -10.84 -7.34 7.64
CA LEU A 19 -12.31 -7.37 7.62
C LEU A 19 -12.90 -8.31 6.57
N ALA A 20 -12.16 -8.64 5.50
CA ALA A 20 -12.61 -9.63 4.51
C ALA A 20 -12.67 -11.03 5.13
N GLU A 21 -11.78 -11.39 6.06
CA GLU A 21 -11.86 -12.65 6.81
C GLU A 21 -13.00 -12.70 7.85
N GLN A 22 -13.62 -11.56 8.20
CA GLN A 22 -14.52 -11.45 9.36
C GLN A 22 -15.93 -10.92 9.04
N GLY A 23 -16.32 -10.85 7.76
CA GLY A 23 -17.72 -10.68 7.35
C GLY A 23 -18.41 -9.36 7.75
N ARG A 24 -17.68 -8.34 8.22
CA ARG A 24 -18.25 -7.03 8.59
C ARG A 24 -17.69 -5.91 7.72
N LEU A 25 -18.26 -5.74 6.52
CA LEU A 25 -18.05 -4.52 5.75
C LEU A 25 -18.76 -3.33 6.41
N TYR A 26 -18.01 -2.28 6.72
CA TYR A 26 -18.54 -0.97 7.14
C TYR A 26 -19.37 -0.37 5.98
N ASN A 27 -20.52 0.26 6.25
CA ASN A 27 -21.41 0.79 5.18
C ASN A 27 -20.75 1.81 4.24
N GLY A 28 -19.78 2.61 4.72
CA GLY A 28 -18.99 3.50 3.86
C GLY A 28 -18.00 2.77 2.93
N ILE A 29 -17.56 1.57 3.32
CA ILE A 29 -16.67 0.70 2.54
C ILE A 29 -17.50 -0.17 1.59
N ARG A 30 -18.73 -0.53 1.96
CA ARG A 30 -19.70 -1.15 1.06
C ARG A 30 -19.92 -0.26 -0.17
N ASN A 31 -20.10 1.05 0.00
CA ASN A 31 -20.21 1.96 -1.15
C ASN A 31 -18.91 2.08 -1.98
N TRP A 32 -17.73 1.83 -1.40
CA TRP A 32 -16.46 1.80 -2.15
C TRP A 32 -16.23 0.44 -2.84
N LEU A 33 -16.49 -0.68 -2.19
CA LEU A 33 -16.34 -2.03 -2.74
C LEU A 33 -17.40 -2.36 -3.80
N TYR A 34 -18.63 -1.86 -3.64
CA TYR A 34 -19.72 -2.00 -4.61
C TYR A 34 -19.74 -0.87 -5.64
N ASN A 35 -18.74 0.02 -5.63
CA ASN A 35 -18.48 0.86 -6.80
C ASN A 35 -18.02 -0.08 -7.95
N PRO A 36 -18.72 -0.11 -9.08
CA PRO A 36 -18.38 -0.99 -10.21
C PRO A 36 -16.97 -0.76 -10.78
N GLU A 37 -16.28 0.31 -10.42
CA GLU A 37 -14.85 0.51 -10.72
C GLU A 37 -13.92 -0.39 -9.90
N ASN A 38 -14.30 -0.79 -8.68
CA ASN A 38 -13.44 -1.56 -7.76
C ASN A 38 -13.68 -3.08 -7.81
N ILE A 39 -14.83 -3.53 -8.34
CA ILE A 39 -15.16 -4.95 -8.51
C ILE A 39 -14.22 -5.66 -9.51
N ARG A 40 -13.63 -4.91 -10.46
CA ARG A 40 -12.76 -5.46 -11.52
C ARG A 40 -11.48 -6.09 -11.01
N HIS A 41 -11.03 -5.70 -9.81
CA HIS A 41 -9.79 -6.22 -9.23
C HIS A 41 -9.90 -7.67 -8.75
N TYR A 42 -11.09 -8.11 -8.31
CA TYR A 42 -11.29 -9.44 -7.74
C TYR A 42 -11.28 -10.58 -8.77
N LEU A 43 -11.71 -10.32 -10.01
CA LEU A 43 -11.79 -11.36 -11.05
C LEU A 43 -10.43 -11.75 -11.67
N SER A 44 -9.37 -10.97 -11.42
CA SER A 44 -8.03 -11.25 -11.94
C SER A 44 -7.27 -12.34 -11.17
N GLU A 45 -7.71 -12.64 -9.93
CA GLU A 45 -7.13 -13.71 -9.09
C GLU A 45 -7.62 -15.11 -9.50
N GLU A 46 -8.89 -15.29 -9.86
CA GLU A 46 -9.43 -16.60 -10.27
C GLU A 46 -8.81 -17.13 -11.57
N LEU A 47 -8.40 -16.24 -12.49
CA LEU A 47 -7.79 -16.63 -13.76
C LEU A 47 -6.30 -17.01 -13.66
N ARG A 48 -5.66 -16.82 -12.51
CA ARG A 48 -4.24 -17.19 -12.31
C ARG A 48 -4.04 -18.61 -11.78
N LEU A 49 -5.11 -19.33 -11.44
CA LEU A 49 -5.04 -20.66 -10.81
C LEU A 49 -5.18 -21.84 -11.78
N THR A 50 -5.17 -21.63 -13.10
CA THR A 50 -5.14 -22.74 -14.08
C THR A 50 -3.70 -23.04 -14.53
N PRO A 51 -3.15 -24.25 -14.24
CA PRO A 51 -1.83 -24.64 -14.72
C PRO A 51 -1.85 -24.91 -16.24
N GLN A 52 -0.85 -24.40 -16.95
CA GLN A 52 -0.57 -24.74 -18.36
C GLN A 52 0.21 -26.08 -18.42
N PRO A 53 -0.09 -27.00 -19.37
CA PRO A 53 0.70 -28.21 -19.56
C PRO A 53 1.99 -27.94 -20.36
N PRO A 54 3.04 -28.77 -20.20
CA PRO A 54 4.37 -28.49 -20.74
C PRO A 54 4.51 -28.80 -22.24
N GLU A 55 5.34 -28.01 -22.92
CA GLU A 55 5.66 -28.12 -24.34
C GLU A 55 6.74 -29.19 -24.63
N GLY A 56 6.50 -29.99 -25.69
CA GLY A 56 7.56 -30.70 -26.41
C GLY A 56 7.08 -31.94 -27.16
N VAL A 57 7.13 -31.91 -28.50
CA VAL A 57 7.70 -32.92 -29.45
C VAL A 57 7.43 -32.47 -30.91
N GLN A 58 8.46 -32.57 -31.75
CA GLN A 58 8.51 -32.24 -33.19
C GLN A 58 8.06 -33.41 -34.10
N GLY A 59 7.51 -33.12 -35.29
CA GLY A 59 7.32 -34.06 -36.41
C GLY A 59 6.42 -33.53 -37.54
N PRO A 60 6.54 -33.97 -38.82
CA PRO A 60 6.76 -33.03 -39.94
C PRO A 60 5.65 -32.93 -41.03
N GLU A 61 5.85 -31.91 -41.88
CA GLU A 61 5.43 -31.71 -43.29
C GLU A 61 3.96 -31.49 -43.71
N GLY A 62 3.78 -30.42 -44.50
CA GLY A 62 2.82 -30.35 -45.61
C GLY A 62 1.58 -29.48 -45.41
N GLY A 63 1.50 -28.32 -46.08
CA GLY A 63 0.19 -27.66 -46.28
C GLY A 63 0.24 -26.17 -46.57
N LYS A 64 -0.26 -25.80 -47.76
CA LYS A 64 -0.44 -24.43 -48.28
C LYS A 64 -1.16 -23.50 -47.31
N GLY A 65 -0.73 -22.24 -47.32
CA GLY A 65 -1.24 -21.19 -46.45
C GLY A 65 -2.73 -20.90 -46.58
N THR A 66 -3.34 -20.62 -45.43
CA THR A 66 -4.44 -19.68 -45.26
C THR A 66 -4.24 -18.98 -43.91
N ALA A 67 -3.96 -17.67 -43.95
CA ALA A 67 -3.87 -16.85 -42.75
C ALA A 67 -5.27 -16.72 -42.15
N THR A 68 -5.58 -17.52 -41.14
CA THR A 68 -6.79 -17.34 -40.33
C THR A 68 -6.52 -16.26 -39.30
N THR A 69 -6.96 -15.04 -39.59
CA THR A 69 -7.01 -13.95 -38.63
C THR A 69 -7.88 -14.41 -37.45
N ARG A 70 -7.26 -14.78 -36.32
CA ARG A 70 -7.98 -15.05 -35.07
C ARG A 70 -8.79 -13.80 -34.74
N LYS A 71 -10.11 -13.85 -34.98
CA LYS A 71 -11.05 -12.86 -34.45
C LYS A 71 -10.86 -12.84 -32.94
N LYS A 72 -10.19 -11.80 -32.42
CA LYS A 72 -10.25 -11.47 -31.00
C LYS A 72 -11.73 -11.27 -30.72
N SER A 73 -12.34 -12.20 -30.00
CA SER A 73 -13.71 -12.07 -29.52
C SER A 73 -13.76 -10.82 -28.65
N CYS A 74 -14.19 -9.70 -29.23
CA CYS A 74 -14.34 -8.46 -28.50
C CYS A 74 -15.61 -8.55 -27.68
N PHE A 75 -15.51 -8.25 -26.39
CA PHE A 75 -16.69 -8.05 -25.58
C PHE A 75 -17.50 -6.86 -26.13
N PRO A 76 -18.84 -6.89 -26.04
CA PRO A 76 -19.69 -5.80 -26.51
C PRO A 76 -19.19 -4.43 -26.05
N ALA A 77 -19.08 -3.46 -26.96
CA ALA A 77 -18.61 -2.10 -26.65
C ALA A 77 -19.43 -1.43 -25.54
N SER A 78 -20.71 -1.80 -25.40
CA SER A 78 -21.60 -1.35 -24.34
C SER A 78 -21.13 -1.76 -22.93
N LEU A 79 -20.45 -2.90 -22.78
CA LEU A 79 -19.88 -3.34 -21.51
C LEU A 79 -18.63 -2.52 -21.17
N THR A 80 -17.79 -2.18 -22.14
CA THR A 80 -16.64 -1.28 -21.91
C THR A 80 -17.10 0.15 -21.58
N ALA A 81 -18.15 0.64 -22.22
CA ALA A 81 -18.68 1.98 -21.94
C ALA A 81 -19.34 2.07 -20.55
N SER A 82 -20.04 1.02 -20.10
CA SER A 82 -20.74 1.01 -18.80
C SER A 82 -19.90 0.51 -17.64
N ARG A 83 -18.92 -0.35 -17.90
CA ARG A 83 -18.12 -1.06 -16.89
C ARG A 83 -16.64 -1.07 -17.21
N GLY A 84 -16.15 -0.16 -18.05
CA GLY A 84 -14.73 0.00 -18.40
C GLY A 84 -14.04 -1.28 -18.92
N PRO A 85 -12.71 -1.27 -19.12
CA PRO A 85 -11.99 -2.42 -19.65
C PRO A 85 -12.08 -3.64 -18.70
N ILE A 86 -12.44 -4.79 -19.28
CA ILE A 86 -12.68 -6.08 -18.57
C ILE A 86 -11.38 -6.70 -18.04
N ALA A 87 -10.25 -6.43 -18.70
CA ALA A 87 -8.93 -6.81 -18.24
C ALA A 87 -8.15 -5.53 -17.90
N ALA A 88 -7.47 -5.52 -16.75
CA ALA A 88 -6.56 -4.44 -16.41
C ALA A 88 -5.52 -4.27 -17.53
N PRO A 89 -5.29 -3.05 -18.04
CA PRO A 89 -4.23 -2.79 -18.99
C PRO A 89 -2.91 -3.34 -18.46
N GLN A 90 -2.12 -3.97 -19.33
CA GLN A 90 -0.75 -4.36 -18.96
C GLN A 90 -0.02 -3.07 -18.58
N VAL A 91 0.45 -2.97 -17.34
CA VAL A 91 1.26 -1.82 -16.90
C VAL A 91 2.56 -1.89 -17.70
N PRO A 92 2.87 -0.92 -18.58
CA PRO A 92 4.16 -0.90 -19.25
C PRO A 92 5.23 -0.73 -18.17
N LEU A 93 6.02 -1.78 -17.92
CA LEU A 93 6.99 -1.80 -16.82
C LEU A 93 8.12 -0.80 -17.06
N ASP A 94 8.47 -0.54 -18.33
CA ASP A 94 9.41 0.50 -18.76
C ASP A 94 9.07 0.98 -20.18
N GLY A 95 8.93 2.29 -20.35
CA GLY A 95 8.60 2.95 -21.62
C GLY A 95 8.46 4.47 -21.47
N ALA A 96 8.48 5.21 -22.58
CA ALA A 96 8.42 6.68 -22.62
C ALA A 96 7.20 7.26 -21.85
N ASP A 97 6.12 6.49 -21.71
CA ASP A 97 4.86 6.92 -21.10
C ASP A 97 4.72 6.55 -19.62
N ALA A 98 5.74 5.98 -18.97
CA ALA A 98 5.66 5.52 -17.58
C ALA A 98 5.54 6.67 -16.53
N SER A 99 5.82 7.91 -16.92
CA SER A 99 5.60 9.11 -16.09
C SER A 99 4.19 9.70 -16.25
N ILE A 100 3.43 9.24 -17.24
CA ILE A 100 2.11 9.78 -17.60
C ILE A 100 1.02 8.98 -16.88
N PHE A 101 0.03 9.67 -16.32
CA PHE A 101 -1.15 9.02 -15.74
C PHE A 101 -1.97 8.32 -16.85
N PRO A 102 -2.45 7.07 -16.65
CA PRO A 102 -2.46 6.28 -15.41
C PRO A 102 -1.25 5.35 -15.22
N ASN A 103 -0.29 5.33 -16.15
CA ASN A 103 0.84 4.40 -16.15
C ASN A 103 1.82 4.65 -14.99
N ASN A 104 1.81 5.86 -14.43
CA ASN A 104 2.65 6.24 -13.29
C ASN A 104 2.10 5.82 -11.92
N VAL A 105 0.96 5.10 -11.87
CA VAL A 105 0.34 4.61 -10.64
C VAL A 105 0.13 3.10 -10.70
N VAL A 106 0.59 2.40 -9.66
CA VAL A 106 0.40 0.96 -9.47
C VAL A 106 -0.13 0.68 -8.06
N PHE A 107 -0.95 -0.35 -7.95
CA PHE A 107 -1.50 -0.81 -6.67
C PHE A 107 -0.98 -2.19 -6.34
N ILE A 108 -0.48 -2.36 -5.12
CA ILE A 108 0.00 -3.64 -4.60
C ILE A 108 -0.73 -3.96 -3.30
N THR A 109 -1.11 -5.23 -3.15
CA THR A 109 -1.65 -5.78 -1.90
C THR A 109 -0.50 -6.44 -1.14
N GLY A 110 -0.33 -6.07 0.13
CA GLY A 110 0.70 -6.66 0.98
C GLY A 110 0.70 -6.05 2.38
N ASN A 111 1.22 -6.81 3.34
CA ASN A 111 1.52 -6.28 4.67
C ASN A 111 2.87 -5.57 4.64
N TYR A 112 2.87 -4.27 4.98
CA TYR A 112 4.11 -3.50 5.02
C TYR A 112 4.92 -3.76 6.30
N VAL A 113 4.28 -4.25 7.37
CA VAL A 113 4.97 -4.63 8.61
C VAL A 113 5.60 -6.00 8.41
N LEU A 114 6.93 -6.05 8.49
CA LEU A 114 7.70 -7.29 8.38
C LEU A 114 7.79 -7.98 9.75
N ASP A 115 7.82 -9.30 9.75
CA ASP A 115 7.81 -10.09 10.98
C ASP A 115 9.19 -10.20 11.66
N ARG A 116 10.25 -9.85 10.93
CA ARG A 116 11.64 -10.00 11.36
C ARG A 116 12.47 -8.75 11.05
N ASP A 117 13.37 -8.42 11.97
CA ASP A 117 14.23 -7.24 11.86
C ASP A 117 15.25 -7.40 10.72
N GLU A 118 15.74 -8.61 10.46
CA GLU A 118 16.68 -8.86 9.36
C GLU A 118 16.07 -8.50 7.98
N LEU A 119 14.75 -8.69 7.82
CA LEU A 119 14.05 -8.32 6.60
C LEU A 119 13.88 -6.79 6.47
N VAL A 120 13.79 -6.09 7.59
CA VAL A 120 13.83 -4.62 7.61
C VAL A 120 15.20 -4.14 7.17
N GLU A 121 16.27 -4.73 7.71
CA GLU A 121 17.65 -4.37 7.36
C GLU A 121 18.02 -4.69 5.90
N ALA A 122 17.41 -5.71 5.30
CA ALA A 122 17.58 -6.01 3.88
C ALA A 122 16.88 -5.01 2.93
N GLN A 123 16.00 -4.13 3.43
CA GLN A 123 15.29 -3.17 2.59
C GLN A 123 16.26 -2.20 1.92
N ALA A 124 16.16 -2.11 0.58
CA ALA A 124 16.91 -1.17 -0.24
C ALA A 124 16.14 0.16 -0.43
N PRO A 125 16.85 1.28 -0.68
CA PRO A 125 16.22 2.55 -1.01
C PRO A 125 15.61 2.56 -2.42
N GLU A 126 14.32 2.89 -2.52
CA GLU A 126 13.57 2.87 -3.79
C GLU A 126 12.75 4.15 -4.03
N TYR A 127 12.43 4.90 -2.97
CA TYR A 127 11.49 6.02 -3.03
C TYR A 127 12.08 7.34 -2.55
N ASP A 128 11.62 8.43 -3.15
CA ASP A 128 11.97 9.78 -2.76
C ASP A 128 11.00 10.30 -1.70
N VAL A 129 9.73 9.87 -1.76
CA VAL A 129 8.71 10.20 -0.77
C VAL A 129 7.97 8.94 -0.33
N VAL A 130 7.72 8.82 0.98
CA VAL A 130 6.82 7.81 1.55
C VAL A 130 5.70 8.51 2.29
N LEU A 131 4.46 8.24 1.92
CA LEU A 131 3.27 8.76 2.58
C LEU A 131 2.72 7.73 3.57
N CYS A 132 2.75 8.06 4.86
CA CYS A 132 2.20 7.26 5.96
C CYS A 132 1.01 8.00 6.57
N LEU A 133 -0.13 7.95 5.88
CA LEU A 133 -1.29 8.77 6.19
C LEU A 133 -2.37 7.95 6.89
N SER A 134 -2.77 8.36 8.10
CA SER A 134 -3.82 7.68 8.86
C SER A 134 -3.59 6.16 9.00
N LEU A 135 -2.34 5.73 9.13
CA LEU A 135 -1.96 4.32 9.18
C LEU A 135 -1.44 3.87 10.55
N THR A 136 -0.68 4.73 11.24
CA THR A 136 0.10 4.35 12.43
C THR A 136 -0.74 3.65 13.49
N LYS A 137 -1.94 4.13 13.82
CA LYS A 137 -2.83 3.48 14.78
C LYS A 137 -3.14 2.03 14.44
N TRP A 138 -3.40 1.74 13.17
CA TRP A 138 -3.79 0.40 12.76
C TRP A 138 -2.62 -0.56 12.86
N VAL A 139 -1.42 -0.10 12.49
CA VAL A 139 -0.20 -0.87 12.67
C VAL A 139 0.06 -1.14 14.14
N HIS A 140 -0.02 -0.08 14.94
CA HIS A 140 0.26 -0.09 16.36
C HIS A 140 -0.68 -0.99 17.16
N LEU A 141 -1.98 -1.00 16.82
CA LEU A 141 -2.95 -1.89 17.45
C LEU A 141 -2.76 -3.36 17.03
N ASN A 142 -2.42 -3.64 15.78
CA ASN A 142 -2.31 -5.03 15.29
C ASN A 142 -0.96 -5.69 15.63
N TRP A 143 0.13 -4.94 15.60
CA TRP A 143 1.49 -5.47 15.78
C TRP A 143 2.27 -4.85 16.96
N GLY A 144 1.58 -4.06 17.80
CA GLY A 144 2.19 -3.43 18.97
C GLY A 144 3.27 -2.41 18.64
N ASP A 145 4.06 -2.05 19.65
CA ASP A 145 5.19 -1.14 19.48
C ASP A 145 6.23 -1.72 18.51
N GLU A 146 6.55 -3.01 18.62
CA GLU A 146 7.56 -3.67 17.77
C GLU A 146 7.23 -3.58 16.28
N GLY A 147 5.97 -3.86 15.90
CA GLY A 147 5.56 -3.72 14.50
C GLY A 147 5.58 -2.27 14.01
N LEU A 148 5.19 -1.32 14.86
CA LEU A 148 5.26 0.10 14.53
C LEU A 148 6.71 0.56 14.32
N LYS A 149 7.61 0.17 15.22
CA LYS A 149 9.04 0.44 15.14
C LYS A 149 9.67 -0.15 13.88
N ARG A 150 9.34 -1.40 13.52
CA ARG A 150 9.76 -2.03 12.26
C ARG A 150 9.25 -1.27 11.05
N MET A 151 7.99 -0.85 11.04
CA MET A 151 7.45 -0.03 9.96
C MET A 151 8.26 1.26 9.78
N PHE A 152 8.53 1.99 10.87
CA PHE A 152 9.30 3.24 10.81
C PHE A 152 10.73 3.03 10.31
N ARG A 153 11.46 2.03 10.84
CA ARG A 153 12.79 1.66 10.35
C ARG A 153 12.76 1.29 8.87
N ARG A 154 11.77 0.48 8.46
CA ARG A 154 11.60 0.09 7.05
C ARG A 154 11.35 1.30 6.16
N ILE A 155 10.47 2.23 6.55
CA ILE A 155 10.24 3.49 5.81
C ILE A 155 11.55 4.26 5.62
N TYR A 156 12.33 4.45 6.70
CA TYR A 156 13.60 5.16 6.61
C TYR A 156 14.58 4.49 5.64
N ARG A 157 14.68 3.16 5.66
CA ARG A 157 15.53 2.40 4.72
C ARG A 157 15.02 2.46 3.28
N HIS A 158 13.71 2.49 3.09
CA HIS A 158 13.07 2.58 1.78
C HIS A 158 13.28 3.93 1.09
N LEU A 159 13.49 4.99 1.87
CA LEU A 159 13.76 6.32 1.37
C LEU A 159 15.21 6.44 0.87
N ARG A 160 15.38 7.03 -0.31
CA ARG A 160 16.69 7.48 -0.79
C ARG A 160 17.26 8.58 0.11
N PRO A 161 18.59 8.82 0.11
CA PRO A 161 19.15 10.02 0.73
C PRO A 161 18.44 11.27 0.23
N GLY A 162 18.09 12.20 1.13
CA GLY A 162 17.26 13.36 0.81
C GLY A 162 15.75 13.08 0.76
N GLY A 163 15.33 11.83 0.95
CA GLY A 163 13.93 11.43 0.89
C GLY A 163 13.11 11.88 2.10
N ILE A 164 11.79 11.93 1.91
CA ILE A 164 10.85 12.51 2.87
C ILE A 164 9.77 11.50 3.27
N LEU A 165 9.54 11.35 4.57
CA LEU A 165 8.34 10.71 5.11
C LEU A 165 7.28 11.77 5.41
N VAL A 166 6.11 11.65 4.80
CA VAL A 166 4.92 12.42 5.14
C VAL A 166 4.07 11.62 6.12
N LEU A 167 3.99 12.07 7.37
CA LEU A 167 3.33 11.34 8.46
C LEU A 167 2.08 12.09 8.94
N GLU A 168 0.93 11.40 8.94
CA GLU A 168 -0.31 11.88 9.56
C GLU A 168 -0.75 10.88 10.63
N PRO A 169 -0.24 10.98 11.87
CA PRO A 169 -0.54 10.04 12.92
C PRO A 169 -1.92 10.31 13.54
N GLN A 170 -2.59 9.26 13.99
CA GLN A 170 -3.83 9.43 14.76
C GLN A 170 -3.55 9.66 16.24
N PRO A 171 -4.34 10.53 16.91
CA PRO A 171 -4.14 10.78 18.33
C PRO A 171 -4.47 9.55 19.17
N TRP A 172 -3.78 9.40 20.30
CA TRP A 172 -3.97 8.28 21.24
C TRP A 172 -5.44 8.14 21.68
N SER A 173 -6.12 9.27 21.91
CA SER A 173 -7.55 9.30 22.28
C SER A 173 -8.46 8.55 21.31
N SER A 174 -8.06 8.37 20.04
CA SER A 174 -8.81 7.63 19.03
C SER A 174 -8.62 6.10 19.08
N TYR A 175 -7.63 5.60 19.83
CA TYR A 175 -7.31 4.17 19.93
C TYR A 175 -8.34 3.42 20.78
N GLY A 176 -8.76 4.02 21.91
CA GLY A 176 -9.64 3.38 22.89
C GLY A 176 -10.99 2.94 22.33
N LYS A 177 -11.46 3.56 21.23
CA LYS A 177 -12.69 3.19 20.51
C LYS A 177 -12.58 1.91 19.68
N ARG A 178 -11.35 1.44 19.42
CA ARG A 178 -11.05 0.29 18.55
C ARG A 178 -10.36 -0.87 19.28
N LYS A 179 -10.04 -0.71 20.57
CA LYS A 179 -9.30 -1.70 21.35
C LYS A 179 -10.00 -3.06 21.53
N THR A 180 -11.31 -3.15 21.31
CA THR A 180 -12.11 -4.37 21.49
C THR A 180 -12.38 -5.12 20.17
N LEU A 181 -11.70 -4.74 19.07
CA LEU A 181 -11.92 -5.39 17.78
C LEU A 181 -11.47 -6.84 17.75
N THR A 182 -10.31 -7.14 18.36
CA THR A 182 -9.78 -8.50 18.51
C THR A 182 -9.02 -8.63 19.82
N GLU A 183 -8.81 -9.86 20.28
CA GLU A 183 -8.01 -10.13 21.49
C GLU A 183 -6.56 -9.64 21.37
N THR A 184 -5.96 -9.78 20.18
CA THR A 184 -4.61 -9.27 19.90
C THR A 184 -4.56 -7.75 20.01
N ILE A 185 -5.54 -7.05 19.40
CA ILE A 185 -5.65 -5.60 19.49
C ILE A 185 -5.85 -5.15 20.94
N TYR A 186 -6.65 -5.87 21.71
CA TYR A 186 -6.89 -5.59 23.11
C TYR A 186 -5.59 -5.70 23.92
N LYS A 187 -4.87 -6.82 23.79
CA LYS A 187 -3.57 -7.04 24.45
C LYS A 187 -2.55 -5.97 24.06
N ASN A 188 -2.42 -5.67 22.77
CA ASN A 188 -1.49 -4.65 22.30
C ASN A 188 -1.85 -3.27 22.84
N TYR A 189 -3.13 -2.88 22.83
CA TYR A 189 -3.56 -1.57 23.35
C TYR A 189 -3.04 -1.29 24.76
N TYR A 190 -3.08 -2.28 25.67
CA TYR A 190 -2.57 -2.14 27.03
C TYR A 190 -1.04 -2.27 27.15
N ARG A 191 -0.38 -2.87 26.16
CA ARG A 191 1.09 -3.04 26.11
C ARG A 191 1.82 -1.87 25.45
N ILE A 192 1.13 -1.06 24.64
CA ILE A 192 1.73 0.09 23.94
C ILE A 192 2.34 1.06 24.95
N GLN A 193 3.64 1.31 24.79
CA GLN A 193 4.41 2.30 25.54
C GLN A 193 4.73 3.52 24.68
N LEU A 194 5.15 3.33 23.42
CA LEU A 194 5.48 4.41 22.50
C LEU A 194 4.20 5.11 21.99
N LYS A 195 3.83 6.26 22.56
CA LYS A 195 2.61 7.00 22.18
C LYS A 195 2.82 7.90 20.95
N PRO A 196 1.76 8.29 20.23
CA PRO A 196 1.85 9.19 19.08
C PRO A 196 2.62 10.49 19.34
N GLU A 197 2.50 11.03 20.54
CA GLU A 197 3.21 12.24 20.99
C GLU A 197 4.74 12.05 21.05
N GLN A 198 5.20 10.80 21.14
CA GLN A 198 6.62 10.42 21.18
C GLN A 198 7.16 10.01 19.80
N PHE A 199 6.32 9.91 18.76
CA PHE A 199 6.75 9.43 17.45
C PHE A 199 7.84 10.31 16.85
N SER A 200 7.75 11.63 16.97
CA SER A 200 8.77 12.52 16.41
C SER A 200 10.14 12.28 17.03
N SER A 201 10.20 12.20 18.37
CA SER A 201 11.44 11.89 19.10
C SER A 201 12.03 10.54 18.67
N TYR A 202 11.18 9.50 18.57
CA TYR A 202 11.60 8.18 18.15
C TYR A 202 12.12 8.16 16.70
N LEU A 203 11.41 8.79 15.77
CA LEU A 203 11.79 8.87 14.35
C LEU A 203 13.11 9.62 14.14
N THR A 204 13.40 10.64 14.96
CA THR A 204 14.69 11.37 14.92
C THR A 204 15.79 10.76 15.78
N SER A 205 15.50 9.68 16.51
CA SER A 205 16.51 8.98 17.31
C SER A 205 17.45 8.15 16.42
N PRO A 206 18.62 7.75 16.93
CA PRO A 206 19.52 6.82 16.23
C PRO A 206 18.89 5.46 15.88
N GLU A 207 17.79 5.07 16.54
CA GLU A 207 17.07 3.83 16.20
C GLU A 207 16.40 3.87 14.81
N VAL A 208 16.09 5.07 14.29
CA VAL A 208 15.50 5.25 12.95
C VAL A 208 16.39 6.12 12.07
N GLY A 209 16.77 7.31 12.52
CA GLY A 209 17.78 8.13 11.87
C GLY A 209 17.30 9.29 11.00
N PHE A 210 16.02 9.71 11.08
CA PHE A 210 15.62 10.97 10.41
C PHE A 210 16.36 12.15 11.02
N SER A 211 16.90 13.05 10.19
CA SER A 211 17.76 14.15 10.66
C SER A 211 16.98 15.34 11.21
N SER A 212 15.76 15.55 10.73
CA SER A 212 14.89 16.64 11.16
C SER A 212 13.42 16.33 10.85
N TYR A 213 12.52 17.10 11.45
CA TYR A 213 11.10 17.05 11.12
C TYR A 213 10.45 18.43 11.29
N GLU A 214 9.33 18.63 10.62
CA GLU A 214 8.53 19.85 10.72
C GLU A 214 7.03 19.54 10.64
N LEU A 215 6.23 20.37 11.30
CA LEU A 215 4.78 20.37 11.16
C LEU A 215 4.39 21.25 9.97
N VAL A 216 3.77 20.66 8.94
CA VAL A 216 3.41 21.40 7.72
C VAL A 216 2.00 21.95 7.78
N ALA A 217 1.04 21.15 8.25
CA ALA A 217 -0.35 21.56 8.27
C ALA A 217 -1.17 20.78 9.30
N THR A 218 -2.31 21.34 9.69
CA THR A 218 -3.43 20.58 10.25
C THR A 218 -4.63 20.84 9.33
N PRO A 219 -4.87 19.99 8.32
CA PRO A 219 -5.90 20.23 7.33
C PRO A 219 -7.29 20.36 7.98
N HIS A 220 -8.07 21.30 7.47
CA HIS A 220 -9.45 21.44 7.90
C HIS A 220 -10.29 20.26 7.41
N ASN A 221 -11.19 19.78 8.27
CA ASN A 221 -12.18 18.77 7.93
C ASN A 221 -13.45 19.04 8.74
N SER A 222 -14.63 18.80 8.15
CA SER A 222 -15.91 18.98 8.85
C SER A 222 -16.01 18.13 10.11
N SER A 223 -15.36 16.97 10.14
CA SER A 223 -15.22 16.15 11.32
C SER A 223 -13.89 16.42 12.02
N LYS A 224 -13.96 16.95 13.26
CA LYS A 224 -12.79 17.23 14.11
C LYS A 224 -11.85 16.03 14.27
N GLY A 225 -12.36 14.80 14.17
CA GLY A 225 -11.55 13.59 14.27
C GLY A 225 -10.58 13.34 13.10
N PHE A 226 -10.73 14.08 11.99
CA PHE A 226 -9.86 14.05 10.81
C PHE A 226 -9.04 15.34 10.65
N GLN A 227 -9.13 16.29 11.58
CA GLN A 227 -8.22 17.43 11.65
C GLN A 227 -6.96 16.97 12.39
N ARG A 228 -6.00 16.43 11.65
CA ARG A 228 -4.78 15.85 12.21
C ARG A 228 -3.53 16.54 11.68
N PRO A 229 -2.48 16.66 12.50
CA PRO A 229 -1.23 17.24 12.04
C PRO A 229 -0.58 16.36 10.98
N VAL A 230 -0.04 16.99 9.95
CA VAL A 230 0.79 16.38 8.91
C VAL A 230 2.21 16.86 9.12
N TYR A 231 3.11 15.91 9.34
CA TYR A 231 4.53 16.16 9.54
C TYR A 231 5.34 15.71 8.32
N LEU A 232 6.45 16.40 8.06
CA LEU A 232 7.51 15.91 7.19
C LEU A 232 8.70 15.51 8.04
N PHE A 233 9.25 14.32 7.77
CA PHE A 233 10.51 13.85 8.33
C PHE A 233 11.52 13.72 7.21
N HIS A 234 12.69 14.32 7.39
CA HIS A 234 13.72 14.44 6.37
C HIS A 234 14.85 13.44 6.63
N LYS A 235 15.21 12.66 5.61
CA LYS A 235 16.41 11.83 5.61
C LYS A 235 17.57 12.65 5.04
N ALA A 236 18.73 12.63 5.69
CA ALA A 236 19.89 13.39 5.24
C ALA A 236 20.32 13.01 3.80
N ASN A 237 20.88 13.96 3.06
CA ASN A 237 21.40 13.78 1.69
C ASN A 237 22.68 12.93 1.64
N SER A 238 23.42 12.86 2.73
CA SER A 238 24.69 12.14 2.86
C SER A 238 24.59 11.09 3.96
N PRO A 239 25.21 9.91 3.79
CA PRO A 239 25.46 9.04 4.92
C PRO A 239 26.30 9.82 5.93
N SER A 240 25.88 9.86 7.19
CA SER A 240 26.72 10.32 8.29
C SER A 240 28.03 9.53 8.22
N GLN A 241 29.14 10.22 7.92
CA GLN A 241 30.48 9.63 8.04
C GLN A 241 30.80 9.33 9.49
#